data_AF-A0A2S8RAG8-F1
#
_entry.id   AF-A0A2S8RAG8-F1
#
_cell.length_a   1.000
_cell.length_b   1.000
_cell.length_c   1.000
_cell.angle_alpha   90.00
_cell.angle_beta   90.00
_cell.angle_gamma   90.00
#
_symmetry.space_group_name_H-M   'P 1'
#
loop_
_entity.id
_entity.type
_entity.pdbx_description
1 polymer ?
#
loop_
_entity_poly.entity_id
_entity_poly.type
_entity_poly.pdbx_seq_one_letter_code
_entity_poly.pdbx_strand_id
1 'polypeptide(L)'
;MNKGDADNVVYYGVKDGEAVYTGITKQDLAKRLYQHNYGPKGKGLDYLEEKVSGLTRNQARAIEQYLIENGPANAMNQINSISPNSPYYNEALIWAKNFLNGLK
;
A
#
# COMPACT_ATOMS: atom_id res chain seq x y z
N MET A 1 -8.35 13.39 5.58
CA MET A 1 -8.20 11.92 5.36
C MET A 1 -9.49 11.19 5.00
N ASN A 2 -10.65 11.50 5.58
CA ASN A 2 -11.84 10.62 5.51
C ASN A 2 -12.74 10.79 4.26
N LYS A 3 -12.21 11.28 3.15
CA LYS A 3 -13.02 11.52 1.94
C LYS A 3 -13.14 10.25 1.09
N GLY A 4 -14.38 9.87 0.75
CA GLY A 4 -14.71 8.73 -0.11
C GLY A 4 -15.01 7.45 0.67
N ASP A 5 -15.46 6.42 -0.04
CA ASP A 5 -15.84 5.14 0.56
C ASP A 5 -14.65 4.42 1.19
N ALA A 6 -14.93 3.72 2.29
CA ALA A 6 -13.98 2.94 3.07
C ALA A 6 -13.77 1.54 2.49
N ASP A 7 -13.51 1.46 1.18
CA ASP A 7 -13.47 0.23 0.39
C ASP A 7 -12.05 -0.13 -0.10
N ASN A 8 -11.01 0.50 0.47
CA ASN A 8 -9.62 0.26 0.09
C ASN A 8 -8.93 -0.61 1.12
N VAL A 9 -7.96 -1.37 0.61
CA VAL A 9 -7.07 -2.24 1.37
C VAL A 9 -5.63 -1.84 1.08
N VAL A 10 -4.79 -1.85 2.10
CA VAL A 10 -3.32 -1.85 1.99
C VAL A 10 -2.83 -3.29 2.12
N TYR A 11 -1.97 -3.72 1.21
CA TYR A 11 -1.40 -5.08 1.19
C TYR A 11 0.11 -5.06 0.97
N TYR A 12 0.73 -6.17 1.35
CA TYR A 12 2.07 -6.53 0.90
C TYR A 12 2.02 -7.51 -0.26
N GLY A 13 2.85 -7.29 -1.27
CA GLY A 13 3.16 -8.26 -2.30
C GLY A 13 4.32 -9.12 -1.85
N VAL A 14 4.09 -10.43 -1.77
CA VAL A 14 5.09 -11.41 -1.35
C VAL A 14 5.69 -12.10 -2.57
N LYS A 15 7.00 -12.31 -2.55
CA LYS A 15 7.73 -13.08 -3.54
C LYS A 15 8.81 -13.90 -2.86
N ASP A 16 8.88 -15.19 -3.17
CA ASP A 16 9.83 -16.14 -2.60
C ASP A 16 9.79 -16.17 -1.06
N GLY A 17 8.60 -15.94 -0.48
CA GLY A 17 8.37 -15.87 0.97
C GLY A 17 8.69 -14.52 1.61
N GLU A 18 9.22 -13.55 0.87
CA GLU A 18 9.56 -12.22 1.38
C GLU A 18 8.57 -11.15 0.91
N ALA A 19 8.18 -10.25 1.82
CA ALA A 19 7.36 -9.09 1.48
C ALA A 19 8.23 -8.04 0.77
N VAL A 20 7.98 -7.78 -0.51
CA VAL A 20 8.84 -6.95 -1.38
C VAL A 20 8.14 -5.74 -1.97
N TYR A 21 6.82 -5.63 -1.81
CA TYR A 21 6.03 -4.56 -2.39
C TYR A 21 4.90 -4.13 -1.44
N THR A 22 4.62 -2.84 -1.37
CA THR A 22 3.44 -2.31 -0.68
C THR A 22 2.52 -1.71 -1.72
N GLY A 23 1.23 -2.02 -1.64
CA GLY A 23 0.23 -1.50 -2.57
C GLY A 23 -1.12 -1.24 -1.93
N ILE A 24 -1.98 -0.52 -2.64
CA ILE A 24 -3.40 -0.37 -2.31
C ILE A 24 -4.31 -0.88 -3.41
N THR A 25 -5.53 -1.25 -3.06
CA THR A 25 -6.56 -1.66 -4.03
C THR A 25 -7.98 -1.53 -3.44
N LYS A 26 -8.97 -1.31 -4.33
CA LYS A 26 -10.40 -1.54 -4.06
C LYS A 26 -10.90 -2.88 -4.61
N GLN A 27 -10.09 -3.51 -5.46
CA GLN A 27 -10.41 -4.76 -6.11
C GLN A 27 -10.04 -5.93 -5.20
N ASP A 28 -10.67 -7.06 -5.44
CA ASP A 28 -10.28 -8.34 -4.89
C ASP A 28 -8.78 -8.62 -5.10
N LEU A 29 -8.12 -9.17 -4.07
CA LEU A 29 -6.67 -9.34 -4.06
C LEU A 29 -6.20 -10.29 -5.16
N ALA A 30 -6.98 -11.34 -5.48
CA ALA A 30 -6.65 -12.25 -6.57
C ALA A 30 -6.62 -11.54 -7.93
N LYS A 31 -7.57 -10.63 -8.17
CA LYS A 31 -7.63 -9.83 -9.40
C LYS A 31 -6.47 -8.83 -9.46
N ARG A 32 -6.12 -8.22 -8.33
CA ARG A 32 -5.00 -7.29 -8.25
C ARG A 32 -3.65 -8.00 -8.42
N LEU A 33 -3.50 -9.20 -7.86
CA LEU A 33 -2.33 -10.06 -8.04
C LEU A 33 -2.12 -10.40 -9.52
N TYR A 34 -3.19 -10.85 -10.19
CA TYR A 34 -3.14 -11.12 -11.62
C TYR A 34 -2.64 -9.90 -12.42
N GLN A 35 -3.15 -8.70 -12.12
CA GLN A 35 -2.69 -7.47 -12.78
C GLN A 35 -1.20 -7.17 -12.56
N HIS A 36 -0.68 -7.42 -11.35
CA HIS A 36 0.74 -7.24 -11.06
C HIS A 36 1.63 -8.19 -11.85
N ASN A 37 1.15 -9.41 -12.09
CA ASN A 37 1.90 -10.46 -12.78
C ASN A 37 1.63 -10.50 -14.29
N TYR A 38 0.67 -9.72 -14.78
CA TYR A 38 0.27 -9.78 -16.17
C TYR A 38 1.36 -9.22 -17.11
N GLY A 39 1.67 -9.99 -18.15
CA GLY A 39 2.57 -9.61 -19.23
C GLY A 39 4.06 -9.90 -18.95
N PRO A 40 4.94 -9.62 -19.93
CA PRO A 40 6.35 -10.02 -19.89
C PRO A 40 7.20 -9.27 -18.85
N LYS A 41 6.66 -8.21 -18.25
CA LYS A 41 7.30 -7.43 -17.17
C LYS A 41 6.53 -7.53 -15.85
N GLY A 42 5.74 -8.59 -15.68
CA GLY A 42 5.02 -8.85 -14.44
C GLY A 42 5.97 -8.90 -13.24
N LYS A 43 5.49 -8.51 -12.06
CA LYS A 43 6.29 -8.48 -10.83
C LYS A 43 6.70 -9.88 -10.36
N GLY A 44 5.91 -10.89 -10.72
CA GLY A 44 6.13 -12.28 -10.29
C GLY A 44 5.93 -12.43 -8.78
N LEU A 45 4.89 -11.79 -8.25
CA LEU A 45 4.47 -11.94 -6.85
C LEU A 45 3.73 -13.28 -6.69
N ASP A 46 3.96 -13.96 -5.58
CA ASP A 46 3.28 -15.23 -5.26
C ASP A 46 1.86 -14.97 -4.77
N TYR A 47 1.71 -14.01 -3.86
CA TYR A 47 0.42 -13.61 -3.30
C TYR A 47 0.45 -12.17 -2.77
N LEU A 48 -0.75 -11.65 -2.46
CA LEU A 48 -0.92 -10.38 -1.76
C LEU A 48 -1.44 -10.66 -0.34
N GLU A 49 -0.72 -10.18 0.65
CA GLU A 49 -1.09 -10.27 2.07
C GLU A 49 -1.81 -8.98 2.49
N GLU A 50 -3.09 -9.06 2.85
CA GLU A 50 -3.82 -7.93 3.42
C GLU A 50 -3.19 -7.48 4.75
N LYS A 51 -2.94 -6.17 4.89
CA LYS A 51 -2.43 -5.59 6.14
C LYS A 51 -3.47 -4.75 6.86
N VAL A 52 -4.21 -3.92 6.13
CA VAL A 52 -5.24 -3.04 6.70
C VAL A 52 -6.35 -2.86 5.66
N SER A 53 -7.60 -3.07 6.05
CA SER A 53 -8.80 -2.87 5.22
C SER A 53 -9.75 -1.83 5.83
N GLY A 54 -10.85 -1.52 5.14
CA GLY A 54 -11.83 -0.55 5.59
C GLY A 54 -11.33 0.90 5.50
N LEU A 55 -10.46 1.19 4.53
CA LEU A 55 -9.81 2.49 4.40
C LEU A 55 -10.44 3.31 3.29
N THR A 56 -10.55 4.62 3.52
CA THR A 56 -10.72 5.54 2.38
C THR A 56 -9.47 5.54 1.53
N ARG A 57 -9.58 5.92 0.25
CA ARG A 57 -8.42 5.97 -0.64
C ARG A 57 -7.29 6.86 -0.09
N ASN A 58 -7.62 7.97 0.57
CA ASN A 58 -6.60 8.87 1.11
C ASN A 58 -5.89 8.28 2.33
N GLN A 59 -6.63 7.58 3.20
CA GLN A 59 -6.04 6.85 4.31
C GLN A 59 -5.11 5.73 3.82
N ALA A 60 -5.57 4.96 2.81
CA ALA A 60 -4.77 3.91 2.19
C ALA A 60 -3.48 4.46 1.56
N ARG A 61 -3.55 5.58 0.83
CA ARG A 61 -2.36 6.24 0.27
C ARG A 61 -1.40 6.76 1.34
N ALA A 62 -1.92 7.28 2.45
CA ALA A 62 -1.09 7.75 3.57
C ALA A 62 -0.31 6.58 4.19
N ILE A 63 -0.98 5.45 4.45
CA ILE A 63 -0.37 4.24 4.98
C ILE A 63 0.63 3.65 3.98
N GLU A 64 0.26 3.53 2.70
CA GLU A 64 1.16 3.04 1.65
C GLU A 64 2.41 3.91 1.55
N GLN A 65 2.28 5.25 1.55
CA GLN A 65 3.44 6.13 1.51
C GLN A 65 4.35 5.94 2.72
N TYR A 66 3.77 5.88 3.93
CA TYR A 66 4.55 5.67 5.15
C TYR A 66 5.30 4.34 5.12
N LEU A 67 4.68 3.27 4.64
CA LEU A 67 5.29 1.95 4.51
C LEU A 67 6.31 1.87 3.37
N ILE A 68 6.16 2.65 2.30
CA ILE A 68 7.20 2.79 1.28
C ILE A 68 8.47 3.40 1.88
N GLU A 69 8.36 4.34 2.81
CA GLU A 69 9.54 4.98 3.43
C GLU A 69 10.11 4.22 4.63
N ASN A 70 9.25 3.61 5.45
CA ASN A 70 9.61 3.11 6.78
C ASN A 70 9.28 1.62 6.98
N GLY A 71 8.59 1.00 6.01
CA GLY A 71 8.14 -0.38 6.09
C GLY A 71 9.16 -1.38 5.52
N PRO A 72 8.97 -2.67 5.81
CA PRO A 72 9.87 -3.72 5.35
C PRO A 72 9.65 -4.13 3.89
N ALA A 73 8.48 -3.81 3.31
CA ALA A 73 8.01 -4.34 2.03
C ALA A 73 7.98 -3.29 0.93
N ASN A 74 9.14 -2.76 0.53
CA ASN A 74 9.22 -1.65 -0.42
C ASN A 74 10.26 -1.83 -1.54
N ALA A 75 11.02 -2.93 -1.55
CA ALA A 75 12.11 -3.16 -2.50
C ALA A 75 11.69 -3.06 -3.98
N MET A 76 10.44 -3.39 -4.30
CA MET A 76 9.85 -3.29 -5.65
C MET A 76 8.95 -2.07 -5.87
N ASN A 77 8.81 -1.18 -4.88
CA ASN A 77 8.12 0.08 -5.05
C ASN A 77 9.03 1.06 -5.80
N GLN A 78 8.63 1.42 -7.01
CA GLN A 78 9.39 2.36 -7.86
C GLN A 78 8.86 3.80 -7.78
N ILE A 79 7.64 3.96 -7.26
CA ILE A 79 6.95 5.24 -7.20
C ILE A 79 6.35 5.45 -5.83
N ASN A 80 6.27 6.71 -5.43
CA ASN A 80 5.57 7.14 -4.24
C ASN A 80 4.05 7.09 -4.44
N SER A 81 3.33 6.73 -3.39
CA SER A 81 1.86 6.87 -3.34
C SER A 81 1.43 8.31 -3.18
N ILE A 82 2.21 9.14 -2.48
CA ILE A 82 1.98 10.58 -2.34
C ILE A 82 3.25 11.30 -2.80
N SER A 83 3.11 12.33 -3.65
CA SER A 83 4.28 13.11 -4.07
C SER A 83 4.94 13.78 -2.87
N PRO A 84 6.28 13.72 -2.72
CA PRO A 84 7.02 14.44 -1.68
C PRO A 84 6.77 15.96 -1.71
N ASN A 85 6.41 16.51 -2.87
CA ASN A 85 6.09 17.92 -3.05
C ASN A 85 4.63 18.26 -2.71
N SER A 86 3.82 17.29 -2.27
CA SER A 86 2.44 17.54 -1.89
C SER A 86 2.39 18.36 -0.59
N PRO A 87 1.53 19.39 -0.49
CA PRO A 87 1.37 20.13 0.76
C PRO A 87 0.84 19.25 1.91
N TYR A 88 0.26 18.09 1.60
CA TYR A 88 -0.29 17.15 2.59
C TYR A 88 0.66 16.00 2.92
N TYR A 89 1.89 15.99 2.37
CA TYR A 89 2.83 14.87 2.52
C TYR A 89 3.14 14.56 3.99
N ASN A 90 3.59 15.58 4.73
CA ASN A 90 3.96 15.42 6.13
C ASN A 90 2.76 15.05 7.02
N GLU A 91 1.61 15.68 6.79
CA GLU A 91 0.38 15.35 7.52
C GLU A 91 -0.03 13.90 7.28
N ALA A 92 0.10 13.41 6.04
CA ALA A 92 -0.19 12.03 5.69
C ALA A 92 0.72 11.02 6.41
N LEU A 93 2.03 11.28 6.44
CA LEU A 93 2.98 10.42 7.14
C LEU A 93 2.73 10.38 8.66
N ILE A 94 2.49 11.55 9.28
CA ILE A 94 2.18 11.64 10.71
C ILE A 94 0.89 10.88 11.02
N TRP A 95 -0.16 11.09 10.22
CA TRP A 95 -1.43 10.41 10.39
C TRP A 95 -1.27 8.89 10.27
N ALA A 96 -0.56 8.41 9.24
CA ALA A 96 -0.33 6.99 9.00
C ALA A 96 0.46 6.34 10.13
N LYS A 97 1.53 6.99 10.61
CA LYS A 97 2.31 6.53 11.76
C LYS A 97 1.44 6.36 13.00
N ASN A 98 0.63 7.37 13.33
CA ASN A 98 -0.25 7.34 14.50
C ASN A 98 -1.31 6.25 14.36
N PHE A 99 -1.93 6.13 13.17
CA PHE A 99 -2.91 5.11 12.89
C PHE A 99 -2.33 3.70 13.10
N LEU A 100 -1.19 3.39 12.48
CA LEU A 100 -0.54 2.08 12.58
C LEU A 100 -0.07 1.76 14.01
N ASN A 101 0.40 2.76 14.75
CA ASN A 101 0.77 2.56 16.15
C ASN A 101 -0.43 2.27 17.04
N GLY A 102 -1.62 2.80 16.72
CA GLY A 102 -2.85 2.51 17.45
C GLY A 102 -3.48 1.15 17.15
N LEU A 103 -3.00 0.43 16.13
CA LEU A 103 -3.43 -0.95 15.82
C LEU A 103 -2.68 -2.02 16.65
N LYS A 104 -1.57 -1.64 17.28
CA LYS A 104 -0.76 -2.52 18.15
C LYS A 104 -1.33 -2.56 19.56
#